data_AF-A0A920K470-F1
#
_entry.id   AF-A0A920K470-F1
#
_cell.length_a   1.000
_cell.length_b   1.000
_cell.length_c   1.000
_cell.angle_alpha   90.00
_cell.angle_beta   90.00
_cell.angle_gamma   90.00
#
_symmetry.space_group_name_H-M   'P 1'
#
loop_
_entity.id
_entity.type
_entity.pdbx_description
1 polymer ?
#
loop_
_entity_poly.entity_id
_entity_poly.type
_entity_poly.pdbx_seq_one_letter_code
_entity_poly.pdbx_strand_id
1 'polypeptide(L)' 'MIYTEDKICKINKPLKLKSGEILESYNLTYETHGVLSKKSDNAVLVCHALNASHHIAGIRKTTKTLVGG' A
#
# COMPACT_ATOMS: atom_id res chain seq x y z
N MET A 1 -11.18 -3.12 -17.60
CA MET A 1 -10.87 -2.26 -16.44
C MET A 1 -10.18 -3.15 -15.42
N ILE A 2 -8.98 -2.78 -14.98
CA ILE A 2 -8.24 -3.56 -13.97
C ILE A 2 -8.69 -2.99 -12.62
N TYR A 3 -9.38 -3.79 -11.83
CA TYR A 3 -9.74 -3.44 -10.46
C TYR A 3 -8.49 -3.60 -9.60
N THR A 4 -7.96 -2.50 -9.09
CA THR A 4 -6.91 -2.55 -8.07
C THR A 4 -7.58 -2.37 -6.72
N GLU A 5 -7.58 -3.42 -5.92
CA GLU A 5 -8.03 -3.35 -4.53
C GLU A 5 -6.79 -3.25 -3.65
N ASP A 6 -6.74 -2.19 -2.83
CA ASP A 6 -5.75 -2.03 -1.77
C ASP A 6 -5.94 -3.15 -0.73
N LYS A 7 -4.94 -4.03 -0.60
CA LYS A 7 -4.92 -5.06 0.43
C LYS A 7 -4.02 -4.63 1.57
N ILE A 8 -4.47 -4.86 2.80
CA ILE A 8 -3.68 -4.60 4.00
C ILE A 8 -3.23 -5.93 4.60
N CYS A 9 -1.92 -6.13 4.72
CA CYS A 9 -1.33 -7.22 5.49
C CYS A 9 -0.91 -6.69 6.87
N LYS A 10 -1.55 -7.20 7.93
CA LYS A 10 -1.15 -6.90 9.31
C LYS A 10 0.00 -7.81 9.72
N ILE A 11 1.14 -7.21 10.08
CA ILE A 11 2.34 -7.92 10.51
C ILE A 11 2.55 -7.64 12.00
N ASN A 12 2.37 -8.68 12.81
CA ASN A 12 2.59 -8.64 14.27
C ASN A 12 3.98 -9.17 14.64
N LYS A 13 5.00 -8.79 13.87
CA LYS A 13 6.39 -9.18 14.11
C LYS A 13 7.24 -7.92 14.25
N PRO A 14 8.14 -7.86 15.24
CA PRO A 14 8.97 -6.68 15.46
C PRO A 14 9.88 -6.43 14.26
N LEU A 15 9.85 -5.22 13.72
CA LEU A 15 10.75 -4.75 12.68
C LEU A 15 11.74 -3.77 13.29
N LYS A 16 13.02 -4.17 13.34
CA LYS A 16 14.11 -3.30 13.81
C LYS A 16 14.47 -2.30 12.71
N LEU A 17 14.37 -1.01 13.03
CA LEU A 17 14.70 0.08 12.13
C LEU A 17 16.19 0.41 12.20
N LYS A 18 16.71 1.03 11.13
CA LYS A 18 18.10 1.48 11.07
C LYS A 18 18.42 2.56 12.13
N SER A 19 17.40 3.30 12.59
CA SER A 19 17.54 4.27 13.69
C SER A 19 17.77 3.63 15.06
N GLY A 20 17.60 2.30 15.19
CA GLY A 20 17.68 1.58 16.46
C GLY A 20 16.32 1.29 17.11
N GLU A 21 15.26 1.99 16.65
CA GLU A 21 13.87 1.79 17.10
C GLU A 21 13.29 0.45 16.63
N ILE A 22 12.24 -0.02 17.31
CA ILE A 22 11.52 -1.25 16.99
C ILE A 22 10.04 -0.93 16.73
N LEU A 23 9.54 -1.35 15.56
CA LEU A 23 8.11 -1.38 15.28
C LEU A 23 7.56 -2.75 15.65
N GLU A 24 6.93 -2.88 16.81
CA GLU A 24 6.37 -4.14 17.34
C GLU A 24 5.35 -4.78 16.39
N SER A 25 4.52 -3.96 15.76
CA SER A 25 3.58 -4.38 14.73
C SER A 25 3.32 -3.25 13.74
N TYR A 26 3.00 -3.62 12.50
CA TYR A 26 2.76 -2.65 11.43
C TYR A 26 1.81 -3.22 10.37
N ASN A 27 1.18 -2.33 9.61
CA ASN A 27 0.31 -2.68 8.50
C ASN A 27 1.06 -2.38 7.20
N LEU A 28 1.16 -3.38 6.32
CA LEU A 28 1.71 -3.25 4.98
C LEU A 28 0.56 -3.22 3.98
N THR A 29 0.34 -2.07 3.34
CA THR A 29 -0.60 -1.95 2.22
C THR A 29 0.10 -2.32 0.93
N TYR A 30 -0.54 -3.15 0.10
CA TYR A 30 -0.01 -3.59 -1.18
C TYR A 30 -1.13 -3.85 -2.18
N GLU A 31 -0.78 -3.78 -3.46
CA GLU A 31 -1.66 -4.10 -4.58
C GLU A 31 -1.11 -5.33 -5.32
N THR A 32 -2.00 -6.19 -5.80
CA THR A 32 -1.62 -7.39 -6.56
C THR A 32 -2.10 -7.28 -7.99
N HIS A 33 -1.17 -7.36 -8.94
CA HIS A 33 -1.49 -7.42 -10.36
C HIS A 33 -1.14 -8.80 -10.91
N GLY A 34 -2.16 -9.50 -11.41
CA GLY A 34 -2.04 -10.86 -11.93
C GLY A 34 -2.36 -11.93 -10.89
N VAL A 35 -1.98 -13.18 -11.20
CA VAL A 35 -2.33 -14.37 -10.41
C VAL A 35 -1.06 -15.09 -9.99
N LEU A 36 -0.96 -15.40 -8.70
CA LEU A 36 0.14 -16.20 -8.15
C LEU A 36 0.00 -17.66 -8.63
N SER A 37 1.11 -18.26 -9.05
CA SER A 37 1.15 -19.67 -9.45
C SER A 37 0.91 -20.57 -8.23
N LYS A 38 0.48 -21.83 -8.44
CA LYS A 38 0.32 -22.80 -7.34
C LYS A 38 1.62 -23.06 -6.56
N LYS A 39 2.77 -22.78 -7.18
CA LYS A 39 4.10 -22.94 -6.58
C LYS A 39 4.63 -21.63 -5.97
N SER A 40 3.91 -20.52 -6.09
CA SER A 40 4.32 -19.18 -5.63
C SER A 40 5.68 -18.72 -6.18
N ASP A 41 6.05 -19.18 -7.37
CA ASP A 41 7.37 -18.94 -8.00
C ASP A 41 7.40 -17.74 -8.97
N ASN A 42 6.26 -17.07 -9.16
CA ASN A 42 6.11 -15.94 -10.07
C ASN A 42 5.81 -14.60 -9.36
N ALA A 43 6.09 -14.52 -8.05
CA ALA A 43 5.91 -13.28 -7.29
C ALA A 43 7.05 -12.29 -7.61
N VAL A 44 6.69 -11.10 -8.09
CA VAL A 44 7.62 -9.98 -8.28
C VAL A 44 7.20 -8.83 -7.37
N LEU A 45 8.09 -8.43 -6.47
CA LEU A 45 7.87 -7.27 -5.60
C LEU A 45 8.36 -6.01 -6.29
N VAL A 46 7.44 -5.09 -6.57
CA VAL A 46 7.77 -3.75 -7.04
C VAL A 46 7.72 -2.80 -5.84
N CYS A 47 8.89 -2.41 -5.34
CA CYS A 47 8.97 -1.36 -4.33
C CYS A 47 8.75 -0.01 -5.02
N HIS A 48 7.74 0.75 -4.58
CA HIS A 48 7.58 2.14 -5.01
C HIS A 48 8.79 2.95 -4.54
N ALA A 49 9.36 3.74 -5.45
CA ALA A 49 10.48 4.61 -5.12
C ALA A 49 10.04 5.60 -4.01
N LEU A 50 10.88 5.79 -2.99
CA LEU A 50 10.67 6.75 -1.88
C LEU A 50 10.63 8.22 -2.35
N ASN A 51 10.75 8.41 -3.67
CA ASN A 51 10.78 9.65 -4.41
C ASN A 51 10.01 9.50 -5.73
N ALA A 52 8.73 9.10 -5.67
CA ALA A 52 7.81 9.74 -6.61
C ALA A 52 7.71 11.19 -6.15
N SER A 53 8.46 12.06 -6.83
CA SER A 53 8.43 13.51 -6.70
C SER A 53 7.02 14.01 -6.41
N HIS A 54 6.96 15.00 -5.54
CA HIS A 54 5.80 15.68 -5.00
C HIS A 54 4.93 16.43 -6.04
N HIS A 55 4.65 15.86 -7.22
CA HIS A 55 3.76 16.44 -8.21
C HIS A 55 3.31 15.35 -9.20
N ILE A 56 2.15 14.73 -8.96
CA ILE A 56 1.07 14.59 -9.94
C ILE A 56 -0.20 14.21 -9.17
N ALA A 57 -1.23 15.02 -9.40
CA ALA A 57 -2.48 15.11 -8.66
C ALA A 57 -3.21 13.77 -8.48
N GLY A 58 -3.36 13.36 -7.22
CA GLY A 58 -4.46 12.49 -6.79
C GLY A 58 -5.49 13.34 -6.06
N ILE A 59 -6.60 13.67 -6.71
CA ILE A 59 -7.75 14.32 -6.07
C ILE A 59 -8.27 13.36 -5.00
N ARG A 60 -8.06 13.69 -3.71
CA ARG A 60 -8.91 13.12 -2.65
C ARG A 60 -10.33 13.55 -2.99
N LYS A 61 -11.25 12.60 -3.21
CA LYS A 61 -12.69 12.89 -3.21
C LYS A 61 -13.04 13.39 -1.81
N THR A 62 -12.94 14.69 -1.60
CA THR A 62 -13.66 15.36 -0.53
C THR A 62 -15.12 15.17 -0.89
N THR A 63 -15.80 14.26 -0.22
CA THR A 63 -17.26 14.18 -0.25
C THR A 63 -17.78 15.51 0.28
N LYS A 64 -18.02 16.44 -0.65
CA LYS A 64 -18.75 17.67 -0.42
C LYS A 64 -20.22 17.27 -0.31
N THR A 65 -20.67 16.91 0.88
CA THR A 65 -22.11 16.91 1.16
C THR A 65 -22.52 18.37 1.27
N LEU A 66 -22.97 18.93 0.14
CA LEU A 66 -23.83 20.10 0.15
C LEU A 66 -25.17 19.66 0.74
N VAL A 67 -25.46 20.05 1.98
CA VAL A 67 -26.85 20.22 2.42
C VAL A 67 -27.08 21.72 2.46
N GLY A 68 -27.58 22.26 1.36
CA GLY A 68 -28.30 23.53 1.34
C GLY A 68 -29.78 23.22 1.42
N GLY A 69 -30.51 23.99 2.23
CA GLY A 69 -31.96 23.90 2.44
C GLY A 69 -32.31 24.04 3.90
#